data_AF-A3A9I0-F1
#
_entry.id   AF-A3A9I0-F1
#
_cell.length_a   1.000
_cell.length_b   1.000
_cell.length_c   1.000
_cell.angle_alpha   90.00
_cell.angle_beta   90.00
_cell.angle_gamma   90.00
#
_symmetry.space_group_name_H-M   'P 1'
#
loop_
_entity.id
_entity.type
_entity.pdbx_description
1 polymer ?
#
loop_
_entity_poly.entity_id
_entity_poly.type
_entity_poly.pdbx_seq_one_letter_code
_entity_poly.pdbx_strand_id
1 'polypeptide(L)'
;MPPLFRYCGDDETLDVVFPDWSFWGWPEINIKPWDALQKDLDIGNKRVKWVDREPYAYWKGNPDVATKRKELDWIKESKAGYKQSDLASQCTHRYKIYIEGSAWSVSEKYILACNSMTLVVTPKYYDFFSRVLMPTQHYWPVRDDNKCSSIKHAVDWGNSNKKKAQKIGKQASNFIQQELSMDYIYDYMFHLLTEYAKLLRFKPTKPPEAIEICPELLACQAIGRERKFMEDSMVKSANDAGPCDLPPPFSPEEFKELQQRKEKSMKQVETWQQKASQT
;
A
#
# COMPACT_ATOMS: atom_id res chain seq x y z
N MET A 1 -15.10 14.84 -19.73
CA MET A 1 -14.85 13.50 -19.15
C MET A 1 -15.49 13.48 -17.76
N PRO A 2 -16.31 12.47 -17.41
CA PRO A 2 -16.91 12.41 -16.09
C PRO A 2 -15.84 12.15 -15.01
N PRO A 3 -16.00 12.68 -13.79
CA PRO A 3 -15.15 12.30 -12.67
C PRO A 3 -15.38 10.83 -12.33
N LEU A 4 -14.28 10.06 -12.21
CA LEU A 4 -14.32 8.65 -11.84
C LEU A 4 -13.52 8.44 -10.57
N PHE A 5 -14.15 7.78 -9.59
CA PHE A 5 -13.47 7.32 -8.39
C PHE A 5 -12.76 6.01 -8.72
N ARG A 6 -11.45 5.97 -8.51
CA ARG A 6 -10.64 4.77 -8.72
C ARG A 6 -9.72 4.55 -7.55
N TYR A 7 -9.30 3.31 -7.39
CA TYR A 7 -8.34 2.88 -6.39
C TYR A 7 -6.91 3.46 -6.55
N CYS A 8 -6.59 3.99 -7.73
CA CYS A 8 -5.29 4.55 -8.07
C CYS A 8 -5.44 5.50 -9.26
N GLY A 9 -4.48 6.39 -9.44
CA GLY A 9 -4.33 7.22 -10.63
C GLY A 9 -2.87 7.29 -11.07
N ASP A 10 -2.62 7.96 -12.18
CA ASP A 10 -1.27 8.35 -12.62
C ASP A 10 -1.27 9.81 -13.09
N ASP A 11 -0.18 10.28 -13.68
CA ASP A 11 -0.05 11.66 -14.16
C ASP A 11 -0.76 11.89 -15.52
N GLU A 12 -1.25 10.82 -16.16
CA GLU A 12 -1.95 10.84 -17.44
C GLU A 12 -3.48 10.78 -17.26
N THR A 13 -3.97 10.47 -16.06
CA THR A 13 -5.40 10.38 -15.75
C THR A 13 -5.91 11.47 -14.80
N LEU A 14 -7.24 11.65 -14.77
CA LEU A 14 -7.94 12.58 -13.88
C LEU A 14 -8.80 11.84 -12.85
N ASP A 15 -8.38 10.62 -12.50
CA ASP A 15 -9.12 9.79 -11.55
C ASP A 15 -9.03 10.38 -10.13
N VAL A 16 -10.16 10.36 -9.42
CA VAL A 16 -10.24 10.75 -8.02
C VAL A 16 -9.92 9.51 -7.18
N VAL A 17 -8.78 9.53 -6.48
CA VAL A 17 -8.32 8.33 -5.78
C VAL A 17 -9.15 8.04 -4.53
N PHE A 18 -9.66 6.82 -4.42
CA PHE A 18 -10.52 6.33 -3.35
C PHE A 18 -9.93 5.03 -2.77
N PRO A 19 -10.06 4.76 -1.45
CA PRO A 19 -9.56 3.52 -0.86
C PRO A 19 -10.14 2.27 -1.53
N ASP A 20 -9.29 1.27 -1.79
CA ASP A 20 -9.72 0.03 -2.45
C ASP A 20 -10.49 -0.92 -1.49
N TRP A 21 -11.18 -1.93 -2.03
CA TRP A 21 -12.02 -2.84 -1.23
C TRP A 21 -11.25 -3.71 -0.24
N SER A 22 -9.95 -3.91 -0.42
CA SER A 22 -9.16 -4.85 0.38
C SER A 22 -8.92 -4.40 1.82
N PHE A 23 -9.24 -3.15 2.18
CA PHE A 23 -9.26 -2.71 3.58
C PHE A 23 -10.30 -3.49 4.41
N TRP A 24 -11.40 -3.92 3.80
CA TRP A 24 -12.40 -4.80 4.41
C TRP A 24 -12.08 -6.30 4.25
N GLY A 25 -10.92 -6.62 3.69
CA GLY A 25 -10.42 -7.97 3.50
C GLY A 25 -10.48 -8.47 2.06
N TRP A 26 -9.81 -9.60 1.83
CA TRP A 26 -9.78 -10.30 0.55
C TRP A 26 -10.02 -11.80 0.79
N PRO A 27 -11.30 -12.23 0.87
CA PRO A 27 -11.67 -13.59 1.20
C PRO A 27 -11.03 -14.63 0.28
N GLU A 28 -10.99 -14.39 -1.03
CA GLU A 28 -10.54 -15.35 -2.04
C GLU A 28 -9.10 -15.84 -1.80
N ILE A 29 -8.24 -14.97 -1.26
CA ILE A 29 -6.84 -15.29 -0.96
C ILE A 29 -6.49 -15.24 0.54
N ASN A 30 -7.52 -15.24 1.39
CA ASN A 30 -7.42 -15.30 2.85
C ASN A 30 -6.64 -14.14 3.49
N ILE A 31 -6.79 -12.92 2.97
CA ILE A 31 -6.24 -11.72 3.61
C ILE A 31 -7.33 -11.11 4.48
N LYS A 32 -7.10 -11.07 5.78
CA LYS A 32 -8.06 -10.54 6.77
C LYS A 32 -8.35 -9.05 6.55
N PRO A 33 -9.48 -8.54 7.08
CA PRO A 33 -9.72 -7.11 7.19
C PRO A 33 -8.55 -6.38 7.87
N TRP A 34 -8.37 -5.13 7.51
CA TRP A 34 -7.14 -4.39 7.78
C TRP A 34 -6.82 -4.24 9.27
N ASP A 35 -7.80 -3.92 10.12
CA ASP A 35 -7.60 -3.81 11.58
C ASP A 35 -7.09 -5.10 12.21
N ALA A 36 -7.61 -6.25 11.77
CA ALA A 36 -7.16 -7.55 12.25
C ALA A 36 -5.76 -7.88 11.69
N LEU A 37 -5.54 -7.58 10.41
CA LEU A 37 -4.27 -7.85 9.74
C LEU A 37 -3.12 -6.97 10.28
N GLN A 38 -3.37 -5.71 10.63
CA GLN A 38 -2.37 -4.84 11.24
C GLN A 38 -1.81 -5.45 12.54
N LYS A 39 -2.69 -6.00 13.39
CA LYS A 39 -2.31 -6.70 14.63
C LYS A 39 -1.47 -7.93 14.34
N ASP A 40 -1.89 -8.74 13.36
CA ASP A 40 -1.12 -9.91 12.93
C ASP A 40 0.26 -9.53 12.40
N LEU A 41 0.37 -8.44 11.63
CA LEU A 41 1.64 -7.92 11.11
C LEU A 41 2.55 -7.40 12.23
N ASP A 42 2.01 -6.72 13.25
CA ASP A 42 2.79 -6.30 14.43
C ASP A 42 3.31 -7.50 15.24
N ILE A 43 2.50 -8.55 15.40
CA ILE A 43 2.95 -9.81 15.99
C ILE A 43 4.01 -10.48 15.09
N GLY A 44 3.76 -10.56 13.79
CA GLY A 44 4.69 -11.12 12.79
C GLY A 44 6.05 -10.43 12.82
N ASN A 45 6.05 -9.11 12.97
CA ASN A 45 7.23 -8.28 13.08
C ASN A 45 8.12 -8.61 14.28
N LYS A 46 7.52 -9.10 15.38
CA LYS A 46 8.21 -9.46 16.62
C LYS A 46 8.73 -10.90 16.62
N ARG A 47 8.32 -11.74 15.66
CA ARG A 47 8.73 -13.16 15.58
C ARG A 47 10.24 -13.34 15.38
N VAL A 48 10.85 -12.49 14.55
CA VAL A 48 12.29 -12.51 14.26
C VAL A 48 12.84 -11.10 14.43
N LYS A 49 13.85 -10.94 15.30
CA LYS A 49 14.55 -9.66 15.47
C LYS A 49 15.11 -9.23 14.12
N TRP A 50 15.00 -7.94 13.79
CA TRP A 50 15.36 -7.45 12.45
C TRP A 50 16.78 -7.85 12.01
N VAL A 51 17.74 -7.86 12.94
CA VAL A 51 19.14 -8.24 12.68
C VAL A 51 19.30 -9.71 12.30
N ASP A 52 18.39 -10.57 12.75
CA ASP A 52 18.41 -12.03 12.51
C ASP A 52 17.56 -12.43 11.29
N ARG A 53 16.88 -11.46 10.66
CA ARG A 53 16.12 -11.67 9.43
C ARG A 53 17.04 -12.00 8.26
N GLU A 54 16.48 -12.73 7.31
CA GLU A 54 17.15 -13.13 6.08
C GLU A 54 17.71 -11.91 5.32
N PRO A 55 18.99 -11.91 4.93
CA PRO A 55 19.69 -10.74 4.41
C PRO A 55 19.50 -10.50 2.91
N TYR A 56 18.51 -11.13 2.28
CA TYR A 56 18.21 -10.98 0.85
C TYR A 56 16.84 -10.33 0.62
N ALA A 57 16.65 -9.82 -0.59
CA ALA A 57 15.37 -9.27 -1.01
C ALA A 57 14.35 -10.37 -1.27
N TYR A 58 13.13 -10.13 -0.83
CA TYR A 58 12.03 -11.07 -0.94
C TYR A 58 10.83 -10.43 -1.64
N TRP A 59 10.27 -11.17 -2.59
CA TRP A 59 9.01 -10.86 -3.23
C TRP A 59 8.19 -12.13 -3.34
N LYS A 60 6.87 -11.99 -3.22
CA LYS A 60 5.91 -13.06 -3.44
C LYS A 60 4.65 -12.46 -4.05
N GLY A 61 4.34 -12.82 -5.30
CA GLY A 61 3.20 -12.30 -6.04
C GLY A 61 3.03 -13.00 -7.39
N ASN A 62 1.89 -12.79 -8.06
CA ASN A 62 1.66 -13.36 -9.39
C ASN A 62 2.52 -12.63 -10.43
N PRO A 63 3.41 -13.30 -11.18
CA PRO A 63 4.23 -12.71 -12.23
C PRO A 63 3.47 -12.53 -13.53
N ASP A 64 2.39 -13.29 -13.75
CA ASP A 64 1.66 -13.30 -15.01
C ASP A 64 0.79 -12.05 -15.20
N VAL A 65 0.53 -11.29 -14.13
CA VAL A 65 -0.30 -10.07 -14.21
C VAL A 65 0.41 -8.88 -14.85
N ALA A 66 1.73 -8.92 -15.00
CA ALA A 66 2.50 -7.86 -15.65
C ALA A 66 3.86 -8.33 -16.15
N THR A 67 4.26 -7.89 -17.34
CA THR A 67 5.59 -8.17 -17.91
C THR A 67 6.72 -7.78 -16.97
N LYS A 68 6.58 -6.68 -16.22
CA LYS A 68 7.58 -6.22 -15.24
C LYS A 68 7.84 -7.21 -14.08
N ARG A 69 6.95 -8.18 -13.86
CA ARG A 69 7.08 -9.22 -12.81
C ARG A 69 7.55 -10.59 -13.31
N LYS A 70 7.69 -10.80 -14.63
CA LYS A 70 8.01 -12.12 -15.24
C LYS A 70 9.38 -12.69 -14.84
N GLU A 71 10.24 -11.88 -14.23
CA GLU A 71 11.53 -12.30 -13.68
C GLU A 71 11.40 -12.99 -12.28
N LEU A 72 10.18 -13.23 -11.79
CA LEU A 72 9.91 -13.69 -10.41
C LEU A 72 8.97 -14.93 -10.40
N ASP A 73 9.27 -15.98 -9.62
CA ASP A 73 8.56 -17.29 -9.64
C ASP A 73 7.32 -17.35 -8.70
N TRP A 74 6.23 -18.04 -9.11
CA TRP A 74 4.91 -18.07 -8.44
C TRP A 74 4.08 -19.36 -8.58
N ILE A 75 4.43 -20.27 -9.49
CA ILE A 75 3.55 -21.39 -9.89
C ILE A 75 3.23 -22.35 -8.72
N LYS A 76 4.06 -22.37 -7.68
CA LYS A 76 3.96 -23.29 -6.54
C LYS A 76 2.79 -23.01 -5.58
N GLU A 77 2.35 -21.76 -5.43
CA GLU A 77 1.41 -21.35 -4.37
C GLU A 77 -0.06 -21.62 -4.69
N SER A 78 -0.45 -21.41 -5.96
CA SER A 78 -1.79 -21.74 -6.44
C SER A 78 -2.14 -23.21 -6.18
N LYS A 79 -1.17 -24.10 -6.42
CA LYS A 79 -1.31 -25.55 -6.15
C LYS A 79 -1.45 -25.90 -4.66
N ALA A 80 -0.97 -25.05 -3.76
CA ALA A 80 -1.01 -25.27 -2.31
C ALA A 80 -2.25 -24.64 -1.63
N GLY A 81 -3.16 -24.04 -2.40
CA GLY A 81 -4.37 -23.39 -1.88
C GLY A 81 -4.07 -22.20 -0.98
N TYR A 82 -2.96 -21.49 -1.23
CA TYR A 82 -2.56 -20.29 -0.48
C TYR A 82 -2.33 -20.50 1.03
N LYS A 83 -2.08 -21.74 1.48
CA LYS A 83 -1.81 -22.01 2.91
C LYS A 83 -0.59 -21.27 3.47
N GLN A 84 0.31 -20.79 2.60
CA GLN A 84 1.51 -20.03 2.94
C GLN A 84 1.39 -18.53 2.54
N SER A 85 0.18 -18.04 2.24
CA SER A 85 -0.05 -16.62 1.87
C SER A 85 -0.15 -15.68 3.07
N ASP A 86 -0.11 -16.20 4.31
CA ASP A 86 -0.16 -15.39 5.53
C ASP A 86 0.89 -14.28 5.49
N LEU A 87 0.44 -13.03 5.39
CA LEU A 87 1.33 -11.89 5.19
C LEU A 87 2.24 -11.66 6.40
N ALA A 88 1.73 -11.91 7.61
CA ALA A 88 2.50 -11.79 8.85
C ALA A 88 3.68 -12.76 8.93
N SER A 89 3.53 -13.99 8.41
CA SER A 89 4.62 -14.96 8.32
C SER A 89 5.76 -14.53 7.37
N GLN A 90 5.50 -13.60 6.45
CA GLN A 90 6.47 -13.15 5.46
C GLN A 90 7.34 -11.98 5.92
N CYS A 91 7.15 -11.46 7.15
CA CYS A 91 7.98 -10.40 7.74
C CYS A 91 9.32 -10.93 8.32
N THR A 92 9.94 -11.88 7.63
CA THR A 92 11.17 -12.60 8.06
C THR A 92 12.42 -12.17 7.28
N HIS A 93 12.27 -11.29 6.29
CA HIS A 93 13.36 -10.82 5.43
C HIS A 93 13.67 -9.35 5.73
N ARG A 94 14.94 -8.94 5.59
CA ARG A 94 15.35 -7.54 5.80
C ARG A 94 14.79 -6.61 4.73
N TYR A 95 14.61 -7.11 3.50
CA TYR A 95 14.18 -6.33 2.35
C TYR A 95 12.98 -6.96 1.68
N LYS A 96 11.97 -6.15 1.37
CA LYS A 96 10.75 -6.60 0.69
C LYS A 96 10.56 -5.76 -0.57
N ILE A 97 10.32 -6.41 -1.70
CA ILE A 97 10.16 -5.70 -2.97
C ILE A 97 8.69 -5.35 -3.15
N TYR A 98 8.43 -4.09 -3.49
CA TYR A 98 7.16 -3.66 -4.05
C TYR A 98 7.34 -3.44 -5.55
N ILE A 99 6.43 -4.02 -6.33
CA ILE A 99 6.36 -3.88 -7.79
C ILE A 99 4.91 -3.97 -8.23
N GLU A 100 4.52 -3.09 -9.14
CA GLU A 100 3.18 -2.99 -9.69
C GLU A 100 2.78 -4.21 -10.52
N GLY A 101 1.47 -4.40 -10.67
CA GLY A 101 0.87 -5.43 -11.54
C GLY A 101 0.37 -4.78 -12.82
N SER A 102 -0.85 -5.13 -13.23
CA SER A 102 -1.52 -4.48 -14.37
C SER A 102 -1.79 -2.99 -14.09
N ALA A 103 -1.97 -2.64 -12.82
CA ALA A 103 -2.04 -1.27 -12.29
C ALA A 103 -1.21 -1.19 -10.99
N TRP A 104 -1.57 -0.31 -10.04
CA TRP A 104 -1.05 -0.37 -8.66
C TRP A 104 -1.25 -1.75 -8.04
N SER A 105 -0.44 -2.09 -7.03
CA SER A 105 -0.53 -3.39 -6.34
C SER A 105 -0.97 -3.19 -4.90
N VAL A 106 -2.07 -3.84 -4.52
CA VAL A 106 -2.64 -3.85 -3.16
C VAL A 106 -1.61 -4.23 -2.07
N SER A 107 -0.55 -4.94 -2.48
CA SER A 107 0.53 -5.39 -1.59
C SER A 107 1.34 -4.28 -0.92
N GLU A 108 1.30 -3.03 -1.42
CA GLU A 108 2.14 -1.93 -0.92
C GLU A 108 2.02 -1.74 0.59
N LYS A 109 0.78 -1.56 1.09
CA LYS A 109 0.51 -1.37 2.53
C LYS A 109 0.97 -2.55 3.38
N TYR A 110 0.79 -3.78 2.89
CA TYR A 110 1.20 -4.99 3.61
C TYR A 110 2.72 -5.11 3.71
N ILE A 111 3.42 -4.76 2.63
CA ILE A 111 4.87 -4.82 2.56
C ILE A 111 5.49 -3.75 3.47
N LEU A 112 5.00 -2.52 3.39
CA LEU A 112 5.47 -1.40 4.22
C LEU A 112 5.27 -1.67 5.73
N ALA A 113 4.22 -2.42 6.10
CA ALA A 113 3.95 -2.79 7.48
C ALA A 113 4.94 -3.80 8.10
N CYS A 114 5.80 -4.48 7.32
CA CYS A 114 6.64 -5.58 7.81
C CYS A 114 7.95 -5.18 8.54
N ASN A 115 8.17 -3.92 8.96
CA ASN A 115 9.47 -3.44 9.51
C ASN A 115 10.70 -3.71 8.59
N SER A 116 10.50 -4.23 7.38
CA SER A 116 11.53 -4.49 6.39
C SER A 116 11.78 -3.21 5.60
N MET A 117 13.01 -2.99 5.15
CA MET A 117 13.27 -1.90 4.22
C MET A 117 12.61 -2.25 2.89
N THR A 118 11.53 -1.53 2.56
CA THR A 118 10.78 -1.78 1.33
C THR A 118 11.54 -1.22 0.14
N LEU A 119 11.77 -2.05 -0.87
CA LEU A 119 12.40 -1.70 -2.14
C LEU A 119 11.28 -1.42 -3.15
N VAL A 120 11.00 -0.15 -3.40
CA VAL A 120 9.91 0.27 -4.30
C VAL A 120 10.48 0.43 -5.69
N VAL A 121 10.14 -0.49 -6.60
CA VAL A 121 10.38 -0.32 -8.03
C VAL A 121 9.55 0.87 -8.50
N THR A 122 10.18 1.82 -9.19
CA THR A 122 9.58 3.10 -9.61
C THR A 122 8.12 2.91 -10.05
N PRO A 123 7.14 3.38 -9.26
CA PRO A 123 5.74 3.16 -9.55
C PRO A 123 5.28 4.13 -10.64
N LYS A 124 4.37 3.67 -11.51
CA LYS A 124 3.62 4.54 -12.42
C LYS A 124 2.39 5.12 -11.70
N TYR A 125 1.77 4.32 -10.84
CA TYR A 125 0.51 4.64 -10.18
C TYR A 125 0.74 5.12 -8.75
N TYR A 126 -0.15 5.99 -8.29
CA TYR A 126 -0.28 6.35 -6.89
C TYR A 126 -1.66 5.96 -6.36
N ASP A 127 -1.74 5.65 -5.07
CA ASP A 127 -3.00 5.51 -4.34
C ASP A 127 -3.19 6.72 -3.40
N PHE A 128 -4.19 6.65 -2.52
CA PHE A 128 -4.57 7.78 -1.68
C PHE A 128 -3.53 8.12 -0.60
N PHE A 129 -2.62 7.20 -0.24
CA PHE A 129 -1.61 7.42 0.80
C PHE A 129 -0.17 7.43 0.25
N SER A 130 0.11 6.76 -0.87
CA SER A 130 1.49 6.58 -1.35
C SER A 130 2.16 7.89 -1.76
N ARG A 131 1.37 8.92 -2.11
CA ARG A 131 1.86 10.27 -2.43
C ARG A 131 2.60 10.96 -1.29
N VAL A 132 2.40 10.59 -0.02
CA VAL A 132 3.16 11.16 1.10
C VAL A 132 4.37 10.32 1.51
N LEU A 133 4.57 9.14 0.91
CA LEU A 133 5.75 8.31 1.17
C LEU A 133 7.02 8.99 0.65
N MET A 134 8.09 8.94 1.44
CA MET A 134 9.35 9.62 1.16
C MET A 134 10.48 8.63 0.88
N PRO A 135 11.18 8.72 -0.26
CA PRO A 135 12.35 7.91 -0.53
C PRO A 135 13.41 8.11 0.55
N THR A 136 14.12 7.04 0.91
CA THR A 136 15.14 6.97 1.97
C THR A 136 14.64 7.24 3.40
N GLN A 137 13.34 7.50 3.58
CA GLN A 137 12.68 7.62 4.88
C GLN A 137 11.68 6.49 5.10
N HIS A 138 10.74 6.27 4.16
CA HIS A 138 9.74 5.20 4.23
C HIS A 138 10.07 4.02 3.30
N TYR A 139 10.87 4.22 2.27
CA TYR A 139 11.26 3.15 1.35
C TYR A 139 12.60 3.43 0.68
N TRP A 140 13.15 2.43 0.00
CA TRP A 140 14.32 2.57 -0.86
C TRP A 140 13.89 2.55 -2.34
N PRO A 141 14.20 3.59 -3.14
CA PRO A 141 13.81 3.63 -4.55
C PRO A 141 14.65 2.65 -5.38
N VAL A 142 13.99 1.94 -6.29
CA VAL A 142 14.60 0.99 -7.23
C VAL A 142 14.21 1.37 -8.64
N ARG A 143 15.18 1.44 -9.55
CA ARG A 143 14.95 1.82 -10.94
C ARG A 143 14.26 0.71 -11.72
N ASP A 144 13.23 1.04 -12.48
CA ASP A 144 12.51 0.07 -13.33
C ASP A 144 13.31 -0.35 -14.58
N ASP A 145 14.18 0.53 -15.09
CA ASP A 145 15.00 0.27 -16.29
C ASP A 145 16.21 -0.67 -16.02
N ASN A 146 16.64 -0.79 -14.77
CA ASN A 146 17.75 -1.67 -14.35
C ASN A 146 17.50 -2.30 -12.97
N LYS A 147 16.34 -2.95 -12.84
CA LYS A 147 15.79 -3.49 -11.58
C LYS A 147 16.79 -4.36 -10.83
N CYS A 148 17.35 -5.38 -11.48
CA CYS A 148 18.19 -6.38 -10.83
C CYS A 148 19.44 -5.74 -10.21
N SER A 149 20.14 -4.86 -10.94
CA SER A 149 21.30 -4.14 -10.43
C SER A 149 20.92 -3.17 -9.31
N SER A 150 19.82 -2.44 -9.48
CA SER A 150 19.33 -1.48 -8.50
C SER A 150 18.90 -2.16 -7.18
N ILE A 151 18.23 -3.32 -7.25
CA ILE A 151 17.88 -4.17 -6.10
C ILE A 151 19.15 -4.71 -5.44
N LYS A 152 20.08 -5.26 -6.23
CA LYS A 152 21.34 -5.79 -5.69
C LYS A 152 22.09 -4.72 -4.90
N HIS A 153 22.24 -3.53 -5.47
CA HIS A 153 22.86 -2.40 -4.78
C HIS A 153 22.14 -2.04 -3.48
N ALA A 154 20.80 -1.99 -3.49
CA ALA A 154 20.01 -1.69 -2.29
C ALA A 154 20.24 -2.72 -1.17
N VAL A 155 20.31 -4.00 -1.52
CA VAL A 155 20.58 -5.11 -0.59
C VAL A 155 22.01 -5.03 -0.04
N ASP A 156 23.01 -4.83 -0.90
CA ASP A 156 24.42 -4.70 -0.50
C ASP A 156 24.61 -3.48 0.43
N TRP A 157 24.04 -2.33 0.06
CA TRP A 157 24.04 -1.12 0.87
C TRP A 157 23.36 -1.36 2.21
N GLY A 158 22.18 -1.98 2.22
CA GLY A 158 21.40 -2.24 3.43
C GLY A 158 22.13 -3.18 4.38
N ASN A 159 22.80 -4.21 3.86
CA ASN A 159 23.55 -5.17 4.65
C ASN A 159 24.82 -4.55 5.26
N SER A 160 25.40 -3.57 4.57
CA SER A 160 26.52 -2.75 5.08
C SER A 160 26.06 -1.63 6.01
N ASN A 161 24.79 -1.21 5.94
CA ASN A 161 24.21 -0.10 6.70
C ASN A 161 23.00 -0.54 7.55
N LYS A 162 23.10 -1.68 8.23
CA LYS A 162 22.00 -2.36 8.96
C LYS A 162 21.11 -1.42 9.78
N LYS A 163 21.71 -0.54 10.60
CA LYS A 163 20.95 0.42 11.44
C LYS A 163 20.09 1.39 10.61
N LYS A 164 20.61 1.86 9.47
CA LYS A 164 19.87 2.78 8.58
C LYS A 164 18.76 2.02 7.85
N ALA A 165 19.04 0.85 7.31
CA ALA A 165 18.04 0.01 6.65
C ALA A 165 16.88 -0.35 7.59
N GLN A 166 17.19 -0.76 8.83
CA GLN A 166 16.19 -1.01 9.86
C GLN A 166 15.35 0.24 10.16
N LYS A 167 15.99 1.41 10.27
CA LYS A 167 15.29 2.67 10.52
C LYS A 167 14.29 2.98 9.40
N ILE A 168 14.66 2.80 8.14
CA ILE A 168 13.76 3.03 6.99
C ILE A 168 12.52 2.12 7.09
N GLY A 169 12.72 0.82 7.28
CA GLY A 169 11.60 -0.13 7.43
C GLY A 169 10.72 0.15 8.65
N LYS A 170 11.31 0.59 9.77
CA LYS A 170 10.56 0.96 10.98
C LYS A 170 9.75 2.24 10.79
N GLN A 171 10.28 3.24 10.09
CA GLN A 171 9.54 4.47 9.77
C GLN A 171 8.37 4.18 8.84
N ALA A 172 8.57 3.33 7.83
CA ALA A 172 7.51 2.88 6.92
C ALA A 172 6.34 2.22 7.66
N SER A 173 6.66 1.23 8.48
CA SER A 173 5.65 0.48 9.25
C SER A 173 4.98 1.33 10.31
N ASN A 174 5.69 2.24 10.98
CA ASN A 174 5.08 3.20 11.89
C ASN A 174 4.06 4.07 11.16
N PHE A 175 4.41 4.63 9.99
CA PHE A 175 3.47 5.39 9.18
C PHE A 175 2.23 4.56 8.82
N ILE A 176 2.40 3.33 8.33
CA ILE A 176 1.27 2.47 7.96
C ILE A 176 0.39 2.08 9.17
N GLN A 177 0.99 1.89 10.35
CA GLN A 177 0.24 1.53 11.55
C GLN A 177 -0.48 2.72 12.19
N GLN A 178 0.02 3.94 11.98
CA GLN A 178 -0.48 5.15 12.64
C GLN A 178 -1.40 5.97 11.72
N GLU A 179 -0.99 6.16 10.47
CA GLU A 179 -1.63 7.07 9.51
C GLU A 179 -2.58 6.35 8.55
N LEU A 180 -2.58 5.01 8.56
CA LEU A 180 -3.46 4.19 7.72
C LEU A 180 -4.39 3.33 8.60
N SER A 181 -4.99 3.88 9.66
CA SER A 181 -6.03 3.21 10.44
C SER A 181 -7.38 3.21 9.72
N MET A 182 -8.31 2.32 10.09
CA MET A 182 -9.66 2.35 9.52
C MET A 182 -10.39 3.67 9.79
N ASP A 183 -10.15 4.30 10.95
CA ASP A 183 -10.71 5.62 11.27
C ASP A 183 -10.29 6.67 10.23
N TYR A 184 -8.99 6.79 9.93
CA TYR A 184 -8.51 7.75 8.92
C TYR A 184 -8.91 7.39 7.50
N ILE A 185 -9.09 6.10 7.19
CA ILE A 185 -9.63 5.67 5.90
C ILE A 185 -11.07 6.15 5.73
N TYR A 186 -11.92 5.98 6.75
CA TYR A 186 -13.29 6.48 6.73
C TYR A 186 -13.35 8.02 6.70
N ASP A 187 -12.49 8.71 7.45
CA ASP A 187 -12.37 10.17 7.41
C ASP A 187 -12.01 10.66 6.00
N TYR A 188 -11.03 10.02 5.35
CA TYR A 188 -10.66 10.35 3.97
C TYR A 188 -11.84 10.13 3.01
N MET A 189 -12.54 8.98 3.11
CA MET A 189 -13.70 8.68 2.28
C MET A 189 -14.81 9.72 2.47
N PHE A 190 -15.13 10.04 3.72
CA PHE A 190 -16.20 10.99 4.06
C PHE A 190 -15.85 12.41 3.58
N HIS A 191 -14.63 12.88 3.85
CA HIS A 191 -14.15 14.17 3.36
C HIS A 191 -14.23 14.26 1.84
N LEU A 192 -13.69 13.26 1.15
CA LEU A 192 -13.62 13.25 -0.30
C LEU A 192 -15.01 13.29 -0.94
N LEU A 193 -15.96 12.49 -0.43
CA LEU A 193 -17.35 12.50 -0.91
C LEU A 193 -18.06 13.83 -0.58
N THR A 194 -17.76 14.43 0.58
CA THR A 194 -18.32 15.72 0.99
C THR A 194 -17.82 16.86 0.11
N GLU A 195 -16.51 16.94 -0.15
CA GLU A 195 -15.94 17.95 -1.05
C GLU A 195 -16.44 17.76 -2.49
N TYR A 196 -16.51 16.51 -2.97
CA TYR A 196 -17.05 16.22 -4.28
C TYR A 196 -18.52 16.65 -4.40
N ALA A 197 -19.34 16.42 -3.37
CA ALA A 197 -20.75 16.82 -3.39
C ALA A 197 -20.94 18.35 -3.55
N LYS A 198 -20.03 19.17 -3.02
CA LYS A 198 -20.04 20.64 -3.19
C LYS A 198 -19.82 21.06 -4.65
N LEU A 199 -19.21 20.22 -5.48
CA LEU A 199 -18.96 20.50 -6.89
C LEU A 199 -20.17 20.20 -7.79
N LEU A 200 -21.18 19.50 -7.27
CA LEU A 200 -22.37 19.15 -8.03
C LEU A 200 -23.18 20.41 -8.37
N ARG A 201 -23.43 20.61 -9.67
CA ARG A 201 -24.23 21.73 -10.19
C ARG A 201 -25.71 21.41 -10.34
N PHE A 202 -26.15 20.29 -9.76
CA PHE A 202 -27.51 19.79 -9.82
C PHE A 202 -27.89 19.15 -8.49
N LYS A 203 -29.20 19.04 -8.24
CA LYS A 203 -29.73 18.29 -7.11
C LYS A 203 -29.86 16.82 -7.50
N PRO A 204 -29.15 15.88 -6.84
CA PRO A 204 -29.27 14.46 -7.15
C PRO A 204 -30.69 13.94 -6.94
N THR A 205 -31.14 13.06 -7.83
CA THR A 205 -32.42 12.35 -7.73
C THR A 205 -32.18 10.85 -7.88
N LYS A 206 -32.92 10.03 -7.11
CA LYS A 206 -32.85 8.56 -7.20
C LYS A 206 -33.32 8.09 -8.58
N PRO A 207 -32.52 7.33 -9.36
CA PRO A 207 -32.97 6.71 -10.59
C PRO A 207 -34.10 5.69 -10.33
N PRO A 208 -35.09 5.52 -11.23
CA PRO A 208 -36.18 4.56 -11.06
C PRO A 208 -35.71 3.11 -10.85
N GLU A 209 -34.61 2.73 -11.49
CA GLU A 209 -34.03 1.39 -11.46
C GLU A 209 -33.09 1.19 -10.25
N ALA A 210 -32.88 2.20 -9.42
CA ALA A 210 -31.98 2.12 -8.28
C ALA A 210 -32.54 1.23 -7.17
N ILE A 211 -31.82 0.15 -6.88
CA ILE A 211 -32.10 -0.78 -5.79
C ILE A 211 -31.40 -0.28 -4.53
N GLU A 212 -32.13 -0.23 -3.42
CA GLU A 212 -31.56 0.07 -2.12
C GLU A 212 -30.74 -1.12 -1.62
N ILE A 213 -29.50 -0.84 -1.24
CA ILE A 213 -28.59 -1.83 -0.67
C ILE A 213 -28.54 -1.62 0.84
N CYS A 214 -29.03 -2.60 1.60
CA CYS A 214 -28.92 -2.64 3.06
C CYS A 214 -27.83 -3.64 3.49
N PRO A 215 -27.22 -3.49 4.68
CA PRO A 215 -26.23 -4.43 5.19
C PRO A 215 -26.71 -5.88 5.17
N GLU A 216 -27.99 -6.12 5.49
CA GLU A 216 -28.61 -7.45 5.47
C GLU A 216 -28.62 -8.02 4.05
N LEU A 217 -28.90 -7.20 3.03
CA LEU A 217 -28.94 -7.65 1.65
C LEU A 217 -27.54 -8.05 1.14
N LEU A 218 -26.51 -7.31 1.54
CA LEU A 218 -25.11 -7.63 1.23
C LEU A 218 -24.65 -8.89 1.96
N ALA A 219 -24.93 -8.99 3.26
CA ALA A 219 -24.47 -10.11 4.09
C ALA A 219 -25.24 -11.42 3.82
N CYS A 220 -26.50 -11.36 3.39
CA CYS A 220 -27.32 -12.55 3.13
C CYS A 220 -26.76 -13.45 2.02
N GLN A 221 -26.10 -12.87 1.02
CA GLN A 221 -25.53 -13.64 -0.10
C GLN A 221 -24.14 -14.20 0.22
N ALA A 222 -23.44 -13.60 1.20
CA ALA A 222 -22.10 -14.00 1.56
C ALA A 222 -22.08 -15.32 2.33
N ILE A 223 -21.14 -16.20 2.00
CA ILE A 223 -20.96 -17.49 2.67
C ILE A 223 -19.50 -17.72 3.08
N GLY A 224 -19.29 -18.61 4.04
CA GLY A 224 -17.95 -19.02 4.47
C GLY A 224 -17.08 -17.84 4.91
N ARG A 225 -15.92 -17.67 4.26
CA ARG A 225 -14.93 -16.64 4.63
C ARG A 225 -15.38 -15.22 4.28
N GLU A 226 -16.14 -15.06 3.19
CA GLU A 226 -16.67 -13.77 2.78
C GLU A 226 -17.58 -13.19 3.88
N ARG A 227 -18.55 -13.98 4.33
CA ARG A 227 -19.44 -13.62 5.43
C ARG A 227 -18.65 -13.27 6.69
N LYS A 228 -17.65 -14.09 7.04
CA LYS A 228 -16.81 -13.83 8.20
C LYS A 228 -16.09 -12.49 8.10
N PHE A 229 -15.51 -12.14 6.95
CA PHE A 229 -14.79 -10.88 6.79
C PHE A 229 -15.73 -9.67 6.78
N MET A 230 -16.94 -9.81 6.24
CA MET A 230 -17.98 -8.79 6.37
C MET A 230 -18.36 -8.56 7.84
N GLU A 231 -18.59 -9.63 8.61
CA GLU A 231 -18.89 -9.55 10.05
C GLU A 231 -17.73 -8.96 10.86
N ASP A 232 -16.48 -9.39 10.59
CA ASP A 232 -15.26 -8.94 11.27
C ASP A 232 -14.93 -7.47 10.98
N SER A 233 -15.34 -6.94 9.82
CA SER A 233 -15.09 -5.55 9.38
C SER A 233 -16.29 -4.61 9.57
N MET A 234 -17.39 -5.11 10.11
CA MET A 234 -18.61 -4.33 10.31
C MET A 234 -18.39 -3.24 11.37
N VAL A 235 -18.58 -1.98 10.95
CA VAL A 235 -18.59 -0.83 11.85
C VAL A 235 -19.87 -0.87 12.68
N LYS A 236 -19.74 -0.95 14.01
CA LYS A 236 -20.88 -1.13 14.93
C LYS A 236 -21.63 0.17 15.24
N SER A 237 -20.94 1.30 15.16
CA SER A 237 -21.50 2.62 15.41
C SER A 237 -20.65 3.68 14.70
N ALA A 238 -21.30 4.73 14.21
CA ALA A 238 -20.59 5.95 13.83
C ALA A 238 -20.07 6.65 15.09
N ASN A 239 -19.02 7.47 14.92
CA ASN A 239 -18.60 8.39 15.97
C ASN A 239 -19.62 9.55 16.04
N ASP A 240 -20.02 9.94 17.24
CA ASP A 240 -20.92 11.10 17.46
C ASP A 240 -20.19 12.44 17.26
N ALA A 241 -18.85 12.43 17.32
CA ALA A 241 -18.06 13.58 16.94
C ALA A 241 -18.24 13.87 15.44
N GLY A 242 -18.34 15.16 15.09
CA GLY A 242 -18.30 15.60 13.69
C GLY A 242 -17.02 15.12 12.99
N PRO A 243 -16.95 15.22 11.65
CA PRO A 243 -15.77 14.79 10.91
C PRO A 243 -14.52 15.44 11.49
N CYS A 244 -13.41 14.69 11.55
CA CYS A 244 -12.13 15.24 11.96
C CYS A 244 -11.79 16.48 11.12
N ASP A 245 -11.30 17.53 11.77
CA ASP A 245 -10.73 18.68 11.08
C ASP A 245 -9.48 18.22 10.34
N LEU A 246 -9.63 17.92 9.05
CA LEU A 246 -8.50 17.57 8.22
C LEU A 246 -7.59 18.81 8.06
N PRO A 247 -6.26 18.60 8.05
CA PRO A 247 -5.35 19.68 7.77
C PRO A 247 -5.68 20.31 6.40
N PRO A 248 -5.43 21.62 6.22
CA PRO A 248 -5.63 22.25 4.94
C PRO A 248 -4.78 21.56 3.86
N PRO A 249 -5.21 21.60 2.58
CA PRO A 249 -4.42 21.07 1.49
C PRO A 249 -3.08 21.80 1.40
N PHE A 250 -2.04 21.11 0.90
CA PHE A 250 -0.76 21.74 0.64
C PHE A 250 -0.91 22.96 -0.27
N SER A 251 -0.21 24.04 0.06
CA SER A 251 -0.02 25.14 -0.87
C SER A 251 0.75 24.66 -2.11
N PRO A 252 0.65 25.37 -3.25
CA PRO A 252 1.45 25.06 -4.43
C PRO A 252 2.97 25.02 -4.14
N GLU A 253 3.45 25.88 -3.23
CA GLU A 253 4.84 25.93 -2.78
C GLU A 253 5.20 24.70 -1.94
N GLU A 254 4.40 24.36 -0.92
CA GLU A 254 4.63 23.18 -0.08
C GLU A 254 4.64 21.89 -0.91
N PHE A 255 3.72 21.77 -1.86
CA PHE A 255 3.66 20.63 -2.76
C PHE A 255 4.91 20.55 -3.65
N LYS A 256 5.37 21.69 -4.19
CA LYS A 256 6.61 21.74 -4.98
C LYS A 256 7.84 21.38 -4.16
N GLU A 257 7.93 21.85 -2.92
CA GLU A 257 9.02 21.50 -2.00
C GLU A 257 9.04 20.00 -1.69
N LEU A 258 7.86 19.40 -1.47
CA LEU A 258 7.72 17.96 -1.27
C LEU A 258 8.25 17.18 -2.49
N GLN A 259 7.85 17.58 -3.71
CA GLN A 259 8.32 16.97 -4.96
C GLN A 259 9.85 17.08 -5.10
N GLN A 260 10.40 18.29 -4.91
CA GLN A 260 11.85 18.52 -5.00
C GLN A 260 12.63 17.68 -3.98
N ARG A 261 12.10 17.54 -2.76
CA ARG A 261 12.72 16.71 -1.72
C ARG A 261 12.72 15.22 -2.11
N LYS A 262 11.63 14.72 -2.72
CA LYS A 262 11.57 13.36 -3.25
C LYS A 262 12.60 13.15 -4.35
N GLU A 263 12.63 14.02 -5.36
CA GLU A 263 13.59 13.95 -6.46
C GLU A 263 15.03 13.96 -5.98
N LYS A 264 15.36 14.87 -5.05
CA LYS A 264 16.70 14.97 -4.47
C LYS A 264 17.14 13.66 -3.79
N SER A 265 16.22 13.03 -3.05
CA SER A 265 16.48 11.76 -2.36
C SER A 265 16.70 10.61 -3.36
N MET A 266 15.92 10.58 -4.44
CA MET A 266 16.10 9.59 -5.51
C MET A 266 17.43 9.78 -6.27
N LYS A 267 17.75 11.01 -6.68
CA LYS A 267 19.03 11.35 -7.36
C LYS A 267 20.24 11.00 -6.49
N GLN A 268 20.14 11.15 -5.18
CA GLN A 268 21.19 10.75 -4.25
C GLN A 268 21.45 9.24 -4.29
N VAL A 269 20.39 8.42 -4.27
CA VAL A 269 20.50 6.96 -4.39
C VAL A 269 21.11 6.56 -5.73
N GLU A 270 20.71 7.20 -6.83
CA GLU A 270 21.31 6.96 -8.15
C GLU A 270 22.80 7.29 -8.19
N THR A 271 23.20 8.39 -7.55
CA THR A 271 24.62 8.76 -7.43
C THR A 271 25.41 7.70 -6.66
N TRP A 272 24.85 7.13 -5.59
CA TRP A 272 25.49 6.03 -4.86
C TRP A 272 25.61 4.75 -5.69
N GLN A 273 24.58 4.44 -6.49
CA GLN A 273 24.58 3.31 -7.41
C GLN A 273 25.69 3.45 -8.46
N GLN A 274 25.80 4.61 -9.10
CA GLN A 274 26.82 4.88 -10.11
C GLN A 274 28.24 4.75 -9.54
N LYS A 275 28.48 5.28 -8.34
CA LYS A 275 29.79 5.16 -7.67
C LYS A 275 30.15 3.71 -7.34
N ALA A 276 29.19 2.91 -6.88
CA ALA A 276 29.42 1.51 -6.56
C ALA A 276 29.69 0.64 -7.80
N SER A 277 29.12 0.99 -8.96
CA SER A 277 29.38 0.28 -10.23
C SER A 277 30.77 0.58 -10.83
N GLN A 278 31.49 1.57 -10.31
CA GLN A 278 32.84 1.97 -10.77
C GLN A 278 33.97 1.35 -9.93
N THR A 279 33.63 0.66 -8.84
CA THR A 279 34.53 -0.03 -7.91
C THR A 279 34.36 -1.53 -8.03
#